data_AF-A3Z0Q7-F1
#
_entry.id   AF-A3Z0Q7-F1
#
_cell.length_a   1.000
_cell.length_b   1.000
_cell.length_c   1.000
_cell.angle_alpha   90.00
_cell.angle_beta   90.00
_cell.angle_gamma   90.00
#
_symmetry.space_group_name_H-M   'P 1'
#
loop_
_entity.id
_entity.type
_entity.pdbx_description
1 polymer ?
#
loop_
_entity_poly.entity_id
_entity_poly.type
_entity_poly.pdbx_seq_one_letter_code
_entity_poly.pdbx_strand_id
1 'polypeptide(L)'
;MSDIPPPTEPGSEPLPQPEPATRDELLELALLDLRERRAALLSEIEGLEQRRRQLETDLNGSLSGRADGIARRLKGFQDYLVVALQDLASQAELMDLVVQPLQVQPSPLDPVPEAPAAASMAATAAVQQIPPAAAGQFSQDAELIRDRLTSFQGQPDFYADPWKLRRSLEPAAAALLDDWFLNQGGRGAQASTGSRNRNALITAGAVAILGDLYGDRFQTLVLAGEPERLGEWRRGLQDCLGLAREDFGPNSGIVLFERPDALIERADRLEERGELPFIVIDAAEQVVDIPVLQFPLWLAFAATANELALEQDLP
;
A
#
# COMPACT_ATOMS: atom_id res chain seq x y z
N MET A 1 -31.73 -45.08 -93.95
CA MET A 1 -31.41 -43.77 -94.57
C MET A 1 -32.32 -42.74 -93.96
N SER A 2 -31.81 -42.01 -92.98
CA SER A 2 -32.28 -40.68 -92.55
C SER A 2 -31.13 -40.06 -91.75
N ASP A 3 -30.47 -39.07 -92.35
CA ASP A 3 -29.42 -38.24 -91.75
C ASP A 3 -29.99 -37.40 -90.59
N ILE A 4 -29.25 -37.32 -89.48
CA ILE A 4 -29.49 -36.41 -88.36
C ILE A 4 -28.27 -35.48 -88.27
N PRO A 5 -28.43 -34.15 -88.36
CA PRO A 5 -27.33 -33.20 -88.21
C PRO A 5 -26.96 -32.99 -86.73
N PRO A 6 -25.71 -32.61 -86.41
CA PRO A 6 -25.26 -32.39 -85.03
C PRO A 6 -25.76 -31.06 -84.44
N PRO A 7 -25.73 -30.91 -83.10
CA PRO A 7 -26.36 -29.80 -82.40
C PRO A 7 -25.54 -28.51 -82.49
N THR A 8 -26.24 -27.38 -82.61
CA THR A 8 -25.67 -26.03 -82.53
C THR A 8 -25.78 -25.54 -81.08
N GLU A 9 -24.66 -25.29 -80.42
CA GLU A 9 -24.62 -24.60 -79.12
C GLU A 9 -24.95 -23.11 -79.31
N PRO A 10 -25.88 -22.51 -78.53
CA PRO A 10 -26.03 -21.07 -78.49
C PRO A 10 -24.89 -20.44 -77.66
N GLY A 11 -24.33 -19.38 -78.22
CA GLY A 11 -23.12 -18.71 -77.76
C GLY A 11 -23.20 -18.17 -76.33
N SER A 12 -22.04 -18.24 -75.67
CA SER A 12 -21.71 -17.54 -74.44
C SER A 12 -21.88 -16.03 -74.60
N GLU A 13 -22.85 -15.46 -73.87
CA GLU A 13 -22.95 -14.02 -73.60
C GLU A 13 -21.68 -13.53 -72.87
N PRO A 14 -21.06 -12.41 -73.28
CA PRO A 14 -20.01 -11.78 -72.49
C PRO A 14 -20.64 -11.07 -71.29
N LEU A 15 -20.23 -11.46 -70.07
CA LEU A 15 -20.47 -10.68 -68.84
C LEU A 15 -19.92 -9.25 -69.02
N PRO A 16 -20.65 -8.20 -68.55
CA PRO A 16 -20.14 -6.83 -68.60
C PRO A 16 -18.92 -6.71 -67.68
N GLN A 17 -17.79 -6.32 -68.27
CA GLN A 17 -16.60 -5.94 -67.50
C GLN A 17 -16.84 -4.56 -66.88
N PRO A 18 -16.49 -4.33 -65.60
CA PRO A 18 -16.61 -3.01 -65.00
C PRO A 18 -15.64 -2.05 -65.69
N GLU A 19 -16.17 -0.96 -66.24
CA GLU A 19 -15.35 0.12 -66.79
C GLU A 19 -14.49 0.76 -65.67
N PRO A 20 -13.23 1.16 -65.95
CA PRO A 20 -12.40 1.81 -64.95
C PRO A 20 -13.02 3.16 -64.57
N ALA A 21 -13.34 3.33 -63.28
CA ALA A 21 -13.87 4.57 -62.73
C ALA A 21 -13.06 5.77 -63.24
N THR A 22 -13.76 6.77 -63.76
CA THR A 22 -13.12 7.95 -64.35
C THR A 22 -12.48 8.77 -63.23
N ARG A 23 -11.38 9.46 -63.55
CA ARG A 23 -10.60 10.24 -62.55
C ARG A 23 -11.46 11.23 -61.75
N ASP A 24 -12.52 11.76 -62.35
CA ASP A 24 -13.45 12.70 -61.72
C ASP A 24 -14.33 12.02 -60.65
N GLU A 25 -14.78 10.78 -60.87
CA GLU A 25 -15.56 10.02 -59.89
C GLU A 25 -14.71 9.70 -58.64
N LEU A 26 -13.42 9.39 -58.83
CA LEU A 26 -12.49 9.18 -57.72
C LEU A 26 -12.24 10.46 -56.92
N LEU A 27 -12.18 11.62 -57.60
CA LEU A 27 -12.03 12.92 -56.94
C LEU A 27 -13.28 13.31 -56.14
N GLU A 28 -14.48 13.09 -56.68
CA GLU A 28 -15.73 13.34 -55.96
C GLU A 28 -15.88 12.46 -54.72
N LEU A 29 -15.51 11.18 -54.83
CA LEU A 29 -15.58 10.24 -53.71
C LEU A 29 -14.57 10.59 -52.61
N ALA A 30 -13.35 11.02 -52.98
CA ALA A 30 -12.37 11.53 -52.04
C ALA A 30 -12.82 12.83 -51.34
N LEU A 31 -13.49 13.74 -52.07
CA LEU A 31 -14.05 14.96 -51.50
C LEU A 31 -15.21 14.69 -50.53
N LEU A 32 -16.03 13.66 -50.81
CA LEU A 32 -17.09 13.20 -49.91
C LEU A 32 -16.51 12.64 -48.61
N ASP A 33 -15.55 11.72 -48.69
CA ASP A 33 -14.88 11.14 -47.51
C ASP A 33 -14.20 12.22 -46.65
N LEU A 34 -13.54 13.21 -47.27
CA LEU A 34 -12.98 14.36 -46.55
C LEU A 34 -14.04 15.20 -45.83
N ARG A 35 -15.22 15.40 -46.43
CA ARG A 35 -16.32 16.14 -45.80
C ARG A 35 -16.93 15.36 -44.63
N GLU A 36 -17.10 14.05 -44.78
CA GLU A 36 -17.59 13.18 -43.72
C GLU A 36 -16.64 13.15 -42.53
N ARG A 37 -15.34 12.98 -42.76
CA ARG A 37 -14.31 13.03 -41.70
C ARG A 37 -14.29 14.39 -41.00
N ARG A 38 -14.42 15.48 -41.75
CA ARG A 38 -14.52 16.82 -41.18
C ARG A 38 -15.76 16.97 -40.29
N ALA A 39 -16.92 16.47 -40.73
CA ALA A 39 -18.15 16.51 -39.95
C ALA A 39 -18.04 15.68 -38.66
N ALA A 40 -17.46 14.48 -38.74
CA ALA A 40 -17.21 13.62 -37.59
C ALA A 40 -16.31 14.30 -36.56
N LEU A 41 -15.17 14.86 -37.00
CA LEU A 41 -14.24 15.58 -36.12
C LEU A 41 -14.89 16.79 -35.45
N LEU A 42 -15.72 17.55 -36.16
CA LEU A 42 -16.43 18.69 -35.57
C LEU A 42 -17.40 18.24 -34.46
N SER A 43 -18.13 17.13 -34.68
CA SER A 43 -19.03 16.59 -33.66
C SER A 43 -18.28 16.09 -32.42
N GLU A 44 -17.08 15.51 -32.61
CA GLU A 44 -16.24 15.05 -31.52
C GLU A 44 -15.69 16.22 -30.70
N ILE A 45 -15.26 17.30 -31.37
CA ILE A 45 -14.83 18.54 -30.72
C ILE A 45 -15.96 19.13 -29.88
N GLU A 46 -17.18 19.23 -30.42
CA GLU A 46 -18.33 19.72 -29.67
C GLU A 46 -18.62 18.87 -28.42
N GLY A 47 -18.54 17.54 -28.54
CA GLY A 47 -18.70 16.63 -27.41
C GLY A 47 -17.63 16.81 -26.34
N LEU A 48 -16.37 16.96 -26.75
CA LEU A 48 -15.24 17.21 -25.84
C LEU A 48 -15.35 18.56 -25.14
N GLU A 49 -15.76 19.61 -25.85
CA GLU A 49 -15.99 20.92 -25.24
C GLU A 49 -17.13 20.90 -24.22
N GLN A 50 -18.22 20.19 -24.53
CA GLN A 50 -19.33 20.05 -23.59
C GLN A 50 -18.90 19.30 -22.34
N ARG A 51 -18.09 18.24 -22.48
CA ARG A 51 -17.53 17.51 -21.35
C ARG A 51 -16.55 18.35 -20.53
N ARG A 52 -15.72 19.18 -21.19
CA ARG A 52 -14.83 20.13 -20.52
C ARG A 52 -15.62 21.14 -19.67
N ARG A 53 -16.67 21.73 -20.23
CA ARG A 53 -17.54 22.68 -19.51
C ARG A 53 -18.23 22.04 -18.31
N GLN A 54 -18.67 20.79 -18.44
CA GLN A 54 -19.25 20.04 -17.31
C GLN A 54 -18.22 19.84 -16.20
N LEU A 55 -17.02 19.37 -16.55
CA LEU A 55 -15.93 19.16 -15.58
C LEU A 55 -15.51 20.46 -14.88
N GLU A 56 -15.41 21.58 -15.61
CA GLU A 56 -15.11 22.89 -15.03
C GLU A 56 -16.18 23.32 -14.01
N THR A 57 -17.46 23.05 -14.30
CA THR A 57 -18.57 23.35 -13.38
C THR A 57 -18.51 22.50 -12.12
N ASP A 58 -18.24 21.20 -12.27
CA ASP A 58 -18.12 20.26 -11.15
C ASP A 58 -16.90 20.55 -10.27
N LEU A 59 -15.77 20.94 -10.87
CA LEU A 59 -14.57 21.37 -10.16
C LEU A 59 -14.82 22.64 -9.35
N ASN A 60 -15.39 23.67 -9.97
CA ASN A 60 -15.66 24.93 -9.28
C ASN A 60 -16.66 24.77 -8.13
N GLY A 61 -17.68 23.93 -8.32
CA GLY A 61 -18.64 23.59 -7.25
C GLY A 61 -18.00 22.78 -6.11
N SER A 62 -17.16 21.80 -6.42
CA SER A 62 -16.55 20.93 -5.41
C SER A 62 -15.40 21.58 -4.62
N LEU A 63 -14.61 22.46 -5.26
CA LEU A 63 -13.49 23.15 -4.62
C LEU A 63 -13.95 24.17 -3.57
N SER A 64 -15.00 24.95 -3.84
CA SER A 64 -15.53 25.93 -2.90
C SER A 64 -16.04 25.28 -1.61
N GLY A 65 -16.84 24.21 -1.73
CA GLY A 65 -17.37 23.48 -0.57
C GLY A 65 -16.31 22.75 0.26
N ARG A 66 -15.26 22.21 -0.38
CA ARG A 66 -14.13 21.57 0.32
C ARG A 66 -13.25 22.59 1.03
N ALA A 67 -12.98 23.74 0.42
CA ALA A 67 -12.19 24.82 1.04
C ALA A 67 -12.89 25.39 2.29
N ASP A 68 -14.20 25.65 2.22
CA ASP A 68 -14.98 26.12 3.38
C ASP A 68 -15.09 25.08 4.49
N GLY A 69 -15.08 23.79 4.13
CA GLY A 69 -15.01 22.69 5.10
C GLY A 69 -13.66 22.65 5.84
N ILE A 70 -12.56 22.80 5.10
CA ILE A 70 -11.19 22.83 5.65
C ILE A 70 -11.02 24.06 6.56
N ALA A 71 -11.47 25.24 6.15
CA ALA A 71 -11.37 26.45 6.96
C ALA A 71 -12.10 26.33 8.31
N ARG A 72 -13.29 25.72 8.33
CA ARG A 72 -14.03 25.46 9.56
C ARG A 72 -13.35 24.43 10.47
N ARG A 73 -12.81 23.35 9.89
CA ARG A 73 -12.07 22.33 10.66
C ARG A 73 -10.78 22.88 11.25
N LEU A 74 -10.03 23.67 10.48
CA LEU A 74 -8.80 24.32 10.95
C LEU A 74 -9.07 25.29 12.10
N LYS A 75 -10.14 26.07 12.01
CA LYS A 75 -10.58 26.95 13.10
C LYS A 75 -11.01 26.16 14.34
N GLY A 76 -11.78 25.08 14.17
CA GLY A 76 -12.16 24.21 15.29
C GLY A 76 -10.97 23.53 15.97
N PHE A 77 -9.95 23.14 15.20
CA PHE A 77 -8.70 22.61 15.73
C PHE A 77 -7.90 23.67 16.49
N GLN A 78 -7.82 24.90 15.97
CA GLN A 78 -7.21 26.03 16.68
C GLN A 78 -7.91 26.30 18.01
N ASP A 79 -9.25 26.34 18.02
CA ASP A 79 -10.04 26.56 19.24
C ASP A 79 -9.82 25.42 20.26
N TYR A 80 -9.73 24.18 19.79
CA TYR A 80 -9.41 23.02 20.64
C TYR A 80 -8.01 23.09 21.25
N LEU A 81 -6.98 23.42 20.45
CA LEU A 81 -5.60 23.53 20.93
C LEU A 81 -5.45 24.60 22.02
N VAL A 82 -6.15 25.73 21.88
CA VAL A 82 -6.13 26.80 22.89
C VAL A 82 -6.67 26.30 24.23
N VAL A 83 -7.78 25.55 24.20
CA VAL A 83 -8.37 24.97 25.43
C VAL A 83 -7.48 23.86 26.00
N ALA A 84 -6.96 22.97 25.16
CA ALA A 84 -6.10 21.86 25.60
C ALA A 84 -4.79 22.36 26.25
N LEU A 85 -4.18 23.42 25.71
CA LEU A 85 -2.99 24.04 26.30
C LEU A 85 -3.28 24.75 27.62
N GLN A 86 -4.44 25.39 27.75
CA GLN A 86 -4.86 25.99 29.02
C GLN A 86 -5.13 24.93 30.09
N ASP A 87 -5.75 23.81 29.72
CA ASP A 87 -5.99 22.69 30.64
C ASP A 87 -4.67 22.03 31.06
N LEU A 88 -3.74 21.79 30.13
CA LEU A 88 -2.41 21.25 30.45
C LEU A 88 -1.61 22.18 31.37
N ALA A 89 -1.63 23.49 31.12
CA ALA A 89 -0.97 24.46 31.99
C ALA A 89 -1.56 24.44 33.40
N SER A 90 -2.89 24.34 33.51
CA SER A 90 -3.60 24.23 34.80
C SER A 90 -3.26 22.93 35.53
N GLN A 91 -3.15 21.81 34.81
CA GLN A 91 -2.75 20.52 35.39
C GLN A 91 -1.29 20.53 35.85
N ALA A 92 -0.40 21.20 35.12
CA ALA A 92 1.00 21.34 35.51
C ALA A 92 1.17 22.19 36.78
N GLU A 93 0.37 23.24 36.98
CA GLU A 93 0.35 24.04 38.22
C GLU A 93 -0.12 23.26 39.44
N LEU A 94 -0.95 22.23 39.26
CA LEU A 94 -1.43 21.36 40.33
C LEU A 94 -0.47 20.22 40.68
N MET A 95 0.58 19.98 39.88
CA MET A 95 1.58 18.96 40.17
C MET A 95 2.61 19.47 41.18
N ASP A 96 2.44 19.08 42.44
CA ASP A 96 3.47 19.24 43.46
C ASP A 96 4.56 18.17 43.24
N LEU A 97 5.72 18.58 42.71
CA LEU A 97 6.88 17.70 42.48
C LEU A 97 7.52 17.32 43.83
N VAL A 98 6.91 16.37 44.54
CA VAL A 98 7.55 15.73 45.69
C VAL A 98 8.58 14.72 45.17
N VAL A 99 9.86 15.07 45.31
CA VAL A 99 10.98 14.15 45.07
C VAL A 99 10.89 13.03 46.11
N GLN A 100 10.41 11.84 45.70
CA GLN A 100 10.45 10.67 46.58
C GLN A 100 11.90 10.18 46.69
N PRO A 101 12.47 10.05 47.90
CA PRO A 101 13.79 9.49 48.07
C PRO A 101 13.78 8.01 47.64
N LEU A 102 14.67 7.67 46.69
CA LEU A 102 14.92 6.32 46.22
C LEU A 102 15.25 5.39 47.40
N GLN A 103 14.30 4.53 47.79
CA GLN A 103 14.58 3.40 48.67
C GLN A 103 15.14 2.26 47.82
N VAL A 104 16.45 2.05 47.91
CA VAL A 104 17.14 0.92 47.30
C VAL A 104 16.76 -0.34 48.07
N GLN A 105 15.86 -1.15 47.52
CA GLN A 105 15.64 -2.51 48.01
C GLN A 105 16.81 -3.40 47.56
N PRO A 106 17.41 -4.22 48.45
CA PRO A 106 18.48 -5.13 48.05
C PRO A 106 17.94 -6.20 47.09
N SER A 107 18.79 -6.54 46.11
CA SER A 107 18.53 -7.51 45.05
C SER A 107 18.33 -8.92 45.63
N PRO A 108 17.40 -9.73 45.09
CA PRO A 108 17.12 -11.11 45.54
C PRO A 108 18.25 -12.13 45.26
N LEU A 109 19.48 -11.68 45.00
CA LEU A 109 20.67 -12.52 44.75
C LEU A 109 21.58 -12.67 45.98
N ASP A 110 21.25 -12.05 47.12
CA ASP A 110 21.99 -12.26 48.36
C ASP A 110 21.76 -13.70 48.87
N PRO A 111 22.82 -14.51 49.05
CA PRO A 111 22.68 -15.92 49.38
C PRO A 111 22.25 -16.12 50.84
N VAL A 112 21.08 -16.72 51.03
CA VAL A 112 20.59 -17.22 52.32
C VAL A 112 21.13 -18.65 52.53
N PRO A 113 21.63 -19.02 53.73
CA PRO A 113 22.06 -20.39 54.00
C PRO A 113 20.88 -21.37 54.03
N GLU A 114 21.08 -22.55 53.46
CA GLU A 114 20.10 -23.63 53.25
C GLU A 114 19.59 -24.32 54.53
N ALA A 115 18.29 -24.63 54.54
CA ALA A 115 17.64 -25.94 54.79
C ALA A 115 16.33 -25.84 55.62
N PRO A 116 15.38 -26.82 55.54
CA PRO A 116 15.04 -27.77 54.48
C PRO A 116 13.54 -27.70 54.05
N ALA A 117 13.21 -28.49 53.02
CA ALA A 117 11.97 -28.55 52.24
C ALA A 117 10.67 -28.92 52.99
N ALA A 118 9.55 -28.28 52.60
CA ALA A 118 8.24 -28.91 52.33
C ALA A 118 7.19 -27.90 51.83
N ALA A 119 6.24 -28.38 50.99
CA ALA A 119 5.05 -27.74 50.40
C ALA A 119 5.31 -26.86 49.14
N SER A 120 5.23 -27.40 47.91
CA SER A 120 4.05 -27.88 47.17
C SER A 120 3.13 -26.76 46.66
N MET A 121 3.19 -26.58 45.33
CA MET A 121 2.08 -26.29 44.42
C MET A 121 1.24 -25.01 44.66
N ALA A 122 1.73 -23.90 44.11
CA ALA A 122 0.90 -22.83 43.55
C ALA A 122 1.75 -21.92 42.62
N ALA A 123 2.17 -22.45 41.47
CA ALA A 123 2.79 -21.66 40.41
C ALA A 123 1.98 -21.83 39.12
N THR A 124 0.74 -21.35 39.16
CA THR A 124 -0.05 -21.03 37.97
C THR A 124 -0.16 -19.52 37.86
N ALA A 125 0.24 -19.01 36.70
CA ALA A 125 -0.10 -17.70 36.17
C ALA A 125 0.37 -16.48 36.98
N ALA A 126 1.66 -16.16 36.86
CA ALA A 126 2.09 -14.78 36.83
C ALA A 126 2.67 -14.50 35.44
N VAL A 127 1.78 -14.30 34.47
CA VAL A 127 2.13 -13.55 33.26
C VAL A 127 2.47 -12.16 33.77
N GLN A 128 3.76 -11.88 33.89
CA GLN A 128 4.26 -10.54 34.12
C GLN A 128 3.70 -9.66 33.01
N GLN A 129 2.71 -8.84 33.37
CA GLN A 129 2.22 -7.77 32.53
C GLN A 129 3.39 -6.80 32.37
N ILE A 130 4.09 -6.92 31.24
CA ILE A 130 4.97 -5.88 30.73
C ILE A 130 4.07 -4.65 30.61
N PRO A 131 4.39 -3.52 31.29
CA PRO A 131 3.58 -2.31 31.18
C PRO A 131 3.50 -1.94 29.70
N PRO A 132 2.32 -1.49 29.19
CA PRO A 132 2.19 -1.15 27.79
C PRO A 132 3.25 -0.09 27.47
N ALA A 133 4.19 -0.47 26.60
CA ALA A 133 5.13 0.47 26.03
C ALA A 133 4.31 1.61 25.43
N ALA A 134 4.77 2.84 25.70
CA ALA A 134 4.18 4.12 25.32
C ALA A 134 3.12 4.03 24.23
N ALA A 135 1.89 4.48 24.53
CA ALA A 135 0.79 4.57 23.57
C ALA A 135 1.32 5.04 22.21
N GLY A 136 1.42 4.11 21.26
CA GLY A 136 2.14 4.32 20.01
C GLY A 136 1.48 5.38 19.13
N GLN A 137 2.16 5.75 18.05
CA GLN A 137 1.67 6.65 16.99
C GLN A 137 0.25 6.30 16.49
N PHE A 138 -0.15 5.03 16.64
CA PHE A 138 -1.42 4.47 16.19
C PHE A 138 -2.48 4.30 17.27
N SER A 139 -2.23 4.76 18.50
CA SER A 139 -3.15 4.57 19.64
C SER A 139 -4.54 5.17 19.42
N GLN A 140 -4.64 6.30 18.71
CA GLN A 140 -5.92 6.96 18.38
C GLN A 140 -6.73 6.18 17.34
N ASP A 141 -6.06 5.41 16.48
CA ASP A 141 -6.66 4.64 15.40
C ASP A 141 -6.74 3.13 15.72
N ALA A 142 -6.52 2.75 16.98
CA ALA A 142 -6.41 1.34 17.38
C ALA A 142 -7.68 0.52 17.08
N GLU A 143 -8.86 1.14 17.20
CA GLU A 143 -10.13 0.50 16.84
C GLU A 143 -10.21 0.25 15.33
N LEU A 144 -9.90 1.27 14.51
CA LEU A 144 -9.88 1.15 13.05
C LEU A 144 -8.91 0.06 12.60
N ILE A 145 -7.72 0.01 13.18
CA ILE A 145 -6.69 -0.98 12.84
C ILE A 145 -7.21 -2.40 13.14
N ARG A 146 -7.77 -2.63 14.33
CA ARG A 146 -8.32 -3.95 14.70
C ARG A 146 -9.51 -4.35 13.85
N ASP A 147 -10.38 -3.40 13.51
CA ASP A 147 -11.51 -3.65 12.62
C ASP A 147 -11.03 -4.07 11.23
N ARG A 148 -9.99 -3.40 10.70
CA ARG A 148 -9.38 -3.78 9.43
C ARG A 148 -8.71 -5.15 9.49
N LEU A 149 -7.93 -5.42 10.51
CA LEU A 149 -7.30 -6.74 10.71
C LEU A 149 -8.33 -7.87 10.85
N THR A 150 -9.49 -7.58 11.46
CA THR A 150 -10.61 -8.51 11.52
C THR A 150 -11.24 -8.71 10.14
N SER A 151 -11.43 -7.64 9.37
CA SER A 151 -11.98 -7.71 8.01
C SER A 151 -11.09 -8.53 7.07
N PHE A 152 -9.77 -8.46 7.22
CA PHE A 152 -8.82 -9.22 6.42
C PHE A 152 -8.84 -10.73 6.68
N GLN A 153 -9.35 -11.17 7.84
CA GLN A 153 -9.52 -12.60 8.15
C GLN A 153 -10.77 -13.21 7.49
N GLY A 154 -11.60 -12.39 6.85
CA GLY A 154 -12.81 -12.81 6.14
C GLY A 154 -12.53 -13.45 4.78
N GLN A 155 -13.56 -13.45 3.93
CA GLN A 155 -13.42 -13.94 2.55
C GLN A 155 -12.52 -13.00 1.73
N PRO A 156 -11.57 -13.54 0.95
CA PRO A 156 -10.70 -12.73 0.10
C PRO A 156 -11.52 -12.04 -0.99
N ASP A 157 -11.32 -10.73 -1.15
CA ASP A 157 -11.90 -9.95 -2.24
C ASP A 157 -10.90 -9.83 -3.40
N PHE A 158 -10.98 -10.75 -4.36
CA PHE A 158 -10.10 -10.76 -5.52
C PHE A 158 -10.27 -9.54 -6.45
N TYR A 159 -11.36 -8.79 -6.32
CA TYR A 159 -11.71 -7.66 -7.18
C TYR A 159 -11.63 -6.31 -6.47
N ALA A 160 -11.10 -6.28 -5.25
CA ALA A 160 -10.94 -5.04 -4.51
C ALA A 160 -10.13 -4.01 -5.32
N ASP A 161 -10.45 -2.74 -5.13
CA ASP A 161 -9.74 -1.63 -5.77
C ASP A 161 -8.22 -1.68 -5.46
N PRO A 162 -7.36 -1.08 -6.30
CA PRO A 162 -5.93 -0.98 -6.02
C PRO A 162 -5.67 -0.45 -4.61
N TRP A 163 -4.61 -0.94 -3.96
CA TRP A 163 -4.21 -0.60 -2.58
C TRP A 163 -5.11 -1.20 -1.49
N LYS A 164 -6.12 -2.00 -1.85
CA LYS A 164 -6.90 -2.81 -0.89
C LYS A 164 -6.41 -4.25 -0.88
N LEU A 165 -6.49 -4.88 0.29
CA LEU A 165 -6.04 -6.26 0.44
C LEU A 165 -7.02 -7.22 -0.27
N ARG A 166 -6.52 -7.96 -1.27
CA ARG A 166 -7.27 -8.93 -2.08
C ARG A 166 -7.18 -10.38 -1.59
N ARG A 167 -6.43 -10.60 -0.52
CA ARG A 167 -6.13 -11.92 0.05
C ARG A 167 -6.56 -11.94 1.51
N SER A 168 -6.92 -13.10 2.01
CA SER A 168 -7.24 -13.28 3.42
C SER A 168 -5.97 -13.39 4.24
N LEU A 169 -5.93 -12.73 5.40
CA LEU A 169 -4.83 -12.79 6.34
C LEU A 169 -5.10 -13.85 7.40
N GLU A 170 -4.12 -14.72 7.67
CA GLU A 170 -4.22 -15.71 8.77
C GLU A 170 -4.23 -15.00 10.14
N PRO A 171 -4.90 -15.54 11.17
CA PRO A 171 -4.96 -14.90 12.49
C PRO A 171 -3.57 -14.64 13.12
N ALA A 172 -2.61 -15.53 12.89
CA ALA A 172 -1.23 -15.35 13.34
C ALA A 172 -0.57 -14.13 12.68
N ALA A 173 -0.77 -13.97 11.37
CA ALA A 173 -0.25 -12.82 10.61
C ALA A 173 -0.95 -11.51 11.01
N ALA A 174 -2.26 -11.56 11.30
CA ALA A 174 -2.99 -10.42 11.84
C ALA A 174 -2.48 -9.98 13.22
N ALA A 175 -2.13 -10.94 14.09
CA ALA A 175 -1.56 -10.66 15.41
C ALA A 175 -0.17 -9.98 15.32
N LEU A 176 0.67 -10.37 14.35
CA LEU A 176 1.94 -9.69 14.11
C LEU A 176 1.75 -8.22 13.71
N LEU A 177 0.75 -7.94 12.86
CA LEU A 177 0.41 -6.56 12.49
C LEU A 177 -0.17 -5.77 13.67
N ASP A 178 -1.07 -6.37 14.46
CA ASP A 178 -1.62 -5.73 15.67
C ASP A 178 -0.51 -5.32 16.63
N ASP A 179 0.42 -6.25 16.92
CA ASP A 179 1.58 -5.99 17.76
C ASP A 179 2.49 -4.90 17.19
N TRP A 180 2.82 -4.98 15.89
CA TRP A 180 3.65 -3.98 15.22
C TRP A 180 3.02 -2.58 15.25
N PHE A 181 1.72 -2.45 14.98
CA PHE A 181 1.03 -1.16 14.99
C PHE A 181 0.88 -0.61 16.42
N LEU A 182 0.37 -1.43 17.36
CA LEU A 182 -0.13 -0.93 18.63
C LEU A 182 0.90 -0.98 19.75
N ASN A 183 1.76 -2.01 19.77
CA ASN A 183 2.78 -2.16 20.81
C ASN A 183 4.14 -1.58 20.37
N GLN A 184 4.48 -1.72 19.08
CA GLN A 184 5.75 -1.23 18.53
C GLN A 184 5.62 0.15 17.84
N GLY A 185 4.40 0.68 17.74
CA GLY A 185 4.15 2.01 17.18
C GLY A 185 4.55 2.16 15.71
N GLY A 186 4.56 1.06 14.94
CA GLY A 186 5.00 1.02 13.55
C GLY A 186 6.52 0.95 13.35
N ARG A 187 7.28 0.65 14.41
CA ARG A 187 8.74 0.52 14.36
C ARG A 187 9.17 -0.78 15.01
N GLY A 188 9.49 -1.77 14.20
CA GLY A 188 10.05 -2.99 14.76
C GLY A 188 10.16 -4.15 13.81
N ALA A 189 10.76 -5.20 14.35
CA ALA A 189 10.96 -6.45 13.65
C ALA A 189 9.86 -7.45 14.03
N GLN A 190 9.36 -8.17 13.04
CA GLN A 190 8.43 -9.27 13.20
C GLN A 190 9.09 -10.57 12.76
N ALA A 191 8.71 -11.69 13.39
CA ALA A 191 9.19 -12.99 12.96
C ALA A 191 8.75 -13.25 11.50
N SER A 192 9.67 -13.70 10.66
CA SER A 192 9.34 -14.17 9.32
C SER A 192 8.37 -15.35 9.40
N THR A 193 7.46 -15.43 8.45
CA THR A 193 6.43 -16.47 8.39
C THR A 193 6.82 -17.63 7.47
N GLY A 194 8.11 -17.88 7.30
CA GLY A 194 8.63 -19.03 6.54
C GLY A 194 8.63 -18.88 5.03
N SER A 195 8.11 -17.78 4.47
CA SER A 195 8.24 -17.48 3.04
C SER A 195 8.08 -15.99 2.74
N ARG A 196 8.80 -15.51 1.72
CA ARG A 196 8.72 -14.13 1.26
C ARG A 196 7.31 -13.74 0.80
N ASN A 197 6.56 -14.65 0.18
CA ASN A 197 5.16 -14.40 -0.21
C ASN A 197 4.25 -14.13 0.99
N ARG A 198 4.42 -14.87 2.10
CA ARG A 198 3.65 -14.62 3.33
C ARG A 198 4.07 -13.31 3.99
N ASN A 199 5.36 -12.98 3.99
CA ASN A 199 5.85 -11.69 4.47
C ASN A 199 5.29 -10.53 3.61
N ALA A 200 5.25 -10.70 2.28
CA ALA A 200 4.64 -9.73 1.38
C ALA A 200 3.14 -9.56 1.61
N LEU A 201 2.41 -10.63 1.98
CA LEU A 201 1.00 -10.54 2.37
C LEU A 201 0.81 -9.73 3.67
N ILE A 202 1.67 -9.94 4.67
CA ILE A 202 1.68 -9.14 5.91
C ILE A 202 1.95 -7.67 5.59
N THR A 203 2.98 -7.40 4.79
CA THR A 203 3.29 -6.04 4.33
C THR A 203 2.12 -5.42 3.57
N ALA A 204 1.47 -6.17 2.67
CA ALA A 204 0.29 -5.68 1.96
C ALA A 204 -0.86 -5.31 2.92
N GLY A 205 -1.07 -6.10 3.97
CA GLY A 205 -2.02 -5.76 5.04
C GLY A 205 -1.66 -4.43 5.73
N ALA A 206 -0.38 -4.22 6.04
CA ALA A 206 0.11 -2.96 6.60
C ALA A 206 -0.10 -1.79 5.62
N VAL A 207 0.25 -1.95 4.35
CA VAL A 207 0.06 -0.92 3.30
C VAL A 207 -1.41 -0.54 3.15
N ALA A 208 -2.32 -1.52 3.13
CA ALA A 208 -3.76 -1.27 3.02
C ALA A 208 -4.31 -0.49 4.22
N ILE A 209 -3.83 -0.79 5.44
CA ILE A 209 -4.19 -0.04 6.65
C ILE A 209 -3.59 1.37 6.61
N LEU A 210 -2.31 1.51 6.27
CA LEU A 210 -1.65 2.81 6.15
C LEU A 210 -2.28 3.69 5.07
N GLY A 211 -2.79 3.10 3.98
CA GLY A 211 -3.56 3.81 2.96
C GLY A 211 -4.89 4.37 3.47
N ASP A 212 -5.55 3.67 4.39
CA ASP A 212 -6.76 4.19 5.02
C ASP A 212 -6.46 5.32 6.01
N LEU A 213 -5.32 5.26 6.70
CA LEU A 213 -4.91 6.24 7.71
C LEU A 213 -4.32 7.52 7.09
N TYR A 214 -3.41 7.35 6.12
CA TYR A 214 -2.58 8.43 5.58
C TYR A 214 -2.93 8.81 4.14
N GLY A 215 -3.70 8.00 3.42
CA GLY A 215 -4.04 8.22 2.01
C GLY A 215 -2.80 8.19 1.13
N ASP A 216 -2.68 9.15 0.22
CA ASP A 216 -1.55 9.25 -0.71
C ASP A 216 -0.27 9.87 -0.09
N ARG A 217 -0.26 10.09 1.23
CA ARG A 217 0.84 10.79 1.93
C ARG A 217 1.95 9.86 2.41
N PHE A 218 1.91 8.57 2.07
CA PHE A 218 2.97 7.62 2.40
C PHE A 218 3.45 6.91 1.15
N GLN A 219 4.73 6.52 1.16
CA GLN A 219 5.34 5.72 0.11
C GLN A 219 6.00 4.50 0.75
N THR A 220 5.75 3.32 0.18
CA THR A 220 6.34 2.07 0.66
C THR A 220 7.69 1.83 -0.01
N LEU A 221 8.75 1.64 0.78
CA LEU A 221 10.10 1.40 0.32
C LEU A 221 10.53 0.02 0.77
N VAL A 222 10.79 -0.91 -0.16
CA VAL A 222 11.19 -2.29 0.18
C VAL A 222 12.68 -2.46 -0.09
N LEU A 223 13.42 -2.94 0.90
CA LEU A 223 14.82 -3.32 0.80
C LEU A 223 14.95 -4.84 0.66
N ALA A 224 15.53 -5.31 -0.45
CA ALA A 224 15.97 -6.71 -0.56
C ALA A 224 17.22 -6.80 -1.46
N GLY A 225 18.29 -7.41 -0.95
CA GLY A 225 19.62 -7.40 -1.56
C GLY A 225 19.85 -8.10 -2.91
N GLU A 226 18.81 -8.60 -3.61
CA GLU A 226 18.96 -9.31 -4.90
C GLU A 226 17.79 -9.05 -5.88
N PRO A 227 18.05 -8.97 -7.20
CA PRO A 227 17.00 -8.76 -8.22
C PRO A 227 15.89 -9.82 -8.20
N GLU A 228 16.23 -11.08 -7.90
CA GLU A 228 15.29 -12.19 -7.79
C GLU A 228 14.29 -11.94 -6.66
N ARG A 229 14.81 -11.51 -5.50
CA ARG A 229 14.02 -11.17 -4.31
C ARG A 229 13.13 -9.96 -4.57
N LEU A 230 13.64 -8.93 -5.26
CA LEU A 230 12.84 -7.79 -5.69
C LEU A 230 11.70 -8.22 -6.62
N GLY A 231 11.96 -9.19 -7.51
CA GLY A 231 10.94 -9.79 -8.37
C GLY A 231 9.84 -10.49 -7.58
N GLU A 232 10.19 -11.24 -6.54
CA GLU A 232 9.23 -11.88 -5.64
C GLU A 232 8.40 -10.87 -4.84
N TRP A 233 9.05 -9.86 -4.25
CA TRP A 233 8.36 -8.77 -3.54
C TRP A 233 7.37 -8.04 -4.45
N ARG A 234 7.80 -7.69 -5.67
CA ARG A 234 6.91 -7.07 -6.66
C ARG A 234 5.70 -7.95 -6.94
N ARG A 235 5.91 -9.23 -7.27
CA ARG A 235 4.81 -10.17 -7.59
C ARG A 235 3.86 -10.36 -6.40
N GLY A 236 4.41 -10.53 -5.19
CA GLY A 236 3.63 -10.69 -3.97
C GLY A 236 2.75 -9.47 -3.68
N LEU A 237 3.32 -8.26 -3.76
CA LEU A 237 2.58 -7.01 -3.54
C LEU A 237 1.56 -6.75 -4.65
N GLN A 238 1.89 -7.03 -5.92
CA GLN A 238 0.94 -6.94 -7.04
C GLN A 238 -0.27 -7.86 -6.82
N ASP A 239 -0.03 -9.10 -6.44
CA ASP A 239 -1.09 -10.09 -6.22
C ASP A 239 -1.98 -9.73 -5.01
N CYS A 240 -1.36 -9.26 -3.92
CA CYS A 240 -2.07 -8.96 -2.68
C CYS A 240 -2.82 -7.62 -2.70
N LEU A 241 -2.32 -6.60 -3.40
CA LEU A 241 -2.89 -5.24 -3.42
C LEU A 241 -3.55 -4.87 -4.75
N GLY A 242 -3.46 -5.75 -5.76
CA GLY A 242 -4.05 -5.47 -7.06
C GLY A 242 -3.33 -4.43 -7.90
N LEU A 243 -2.03 -4.25 -7.66
CA LEU A 243 -1.23 -3.20 -8.28
C LEU A 243 -0.81 -3.57 -9.71
N ALA A 244 -0.73 -2.56 -10.56
CA ALA A 244 -0.17 -2.64 -11.90
C ALA A 244 1.35 -2.40 -11.89
N ARG A 245 1.99 -2.46 -13.06
CA ARG A 245 3.44 -2.19 -13.18
C ARG A 245 3.78 -0.72 -12.96
N GLU A 246 2.86 0.18 -13.27
CA GLU A 246 3.00 1.63 -13.12
C GLU A 246 3.00 2.10 -11.65
N ASP A 247 2.42 1.30 -10.74
CA ASP A 247 2.43 1.57 -9.30
C ASP A 247 3.81 1.35 -8.66
N PHE A 248 4.76 0.77 -9.41
CA PHE A 248 6.14 0.57 -8.98
C PHE A 248 7.06 1.57 -9.66
N GLY A 249 7.72 2.41 -8.87
CA GLY A 249 8.71 3.34 -9.39
C GLY A 249 8.84 4.62 -8.57
N PRO A 250 9.78 5.50 -8.93
CA PRO A 250 10.14 6.68 -8.11
C PRO A 250 8.98 7.65 -7.87
N ASN A 251 8.03 7.72 -8.81
CA ASN A 251 6.87 8.60 -8.75
C ASN A 251 5.58 7.85 -8.34
N SER A 252 5.71 6.59 -7.91
CA SER A 252 4.60 5.67 -7.67
C SER A 252 4.62 5.21 -6.21
N GLY A 253 3.51 4.72 -5.66
CA GLY A 253 3.42 4.48 -4.21
C GLY A 253 4.36 3.40 -3.63
N ILE A 254 4.92 2.49 -4.45
CA ILE A 254 5.91 1.48 -4.00
C ILE A 254 7.24 1.61 -4.77
N VAL A 255 8.35 1.62 -4.03
CA VAL A 255 9.71 1.61 -4.58
C VAL A 255 10.49 0.44 -3.99
N LEU A 256 11.27 -0.22 -4.85
CA LEU A 256 12.06 -1.40 -4.51
C LEU A 256 13.55 -1.04 -4.61
N PHE A 257 14.34 -1.43 -3.60
CA PHE A 257 15.76 -1.11 -3.50
C PHE A 257 16.59 -2.36 -3.23
N GLU A 258 17.71 -2.49 -3.96
CA GLU A 258 18.74 -3.49 -3.67
C GLU A 258 19.74 -2.98 -2.62
N ARG A 259 19.94 -1.66 -2.57
CA ARG A 259 20.96 -1.02 -1.72
C ARG A 259 20.33 -0.10 -0.68
N PRO A 260 20.74 -0.18 0.60
CA PRO A 260 20.22 0.67 1.66
C PRO A 260 20.54 2.16 1.45
N ASP A 261 21.71 2.51 0.89
CA ASP A 261 22.10 3.90 0.62
C ASP A 261 21.04 4.66 -0.19
N ALA A 262 20.56 4.05 -1.28
CA ALA A 262 19.57 4.66 -2.17
C ALA A 262 18.18 4.74 -1.53
N LEU A 263 17.86 3.79 -0.65
CA LEU A 263 16.63 3.80 0.12
C LEU A 263 16.62 4.96 1.12
N ILE A 264 17.73 5.15 1.86
CA ILE A 264 17.87 6.23 2.84
C ILE A 264 17.75 7.59 2.15
N GLU A 265 18.48 7.82 1.05
CA GLU A 265 18.38 9.09 0.29
C GLU A 265 16.96 9.34 -0.24
N ARG A 266 16.23 8.28 -0.58
CA ARG A 266 14.83 8.41 -0.99
C ARG A 266 13.93 8.76 0.20
N ALA A 267 14.10 8.07 1.33
CA ALA A 267 13.32 8.28 2.53
C ALA A 267 13.51 9.70 3.08
N ASP A 268 14.74 10.21 3.12
CA ASP A 268 15.05 11.59 3.51
C ASP A 268 14.27 12.60 2.63
N ARG A 269 14.31 12.40 1.31
CA ARG A 269 13.57 13.27 0.37
C ARG A 269 12.05 13.20 0.52
N LEU A 270 11.51 12.10 1.04
CA LEU A 270 10.07 11.99 1.34
C LEU A 270 9.73 12.80 2.58
N GLU A 271 10.53 12.67 3.64
CA GLU A 271 10.34 13.45 4.86
C GLU A 271 10.47 14.95 4.63
N GLU A 272 11.43 15.38 3.81
CA GLU A 272 11.58 16.78 3.38
C GLU A 272 10.33 17.33 2.66
N ARG A 273 9.55 16.46 2.02
CA ARG A 273 8.29 16.80 1.34
C ARG A 273 7.07 16.69 2.26
N GLY A 274 7.25 16.25 3.50
CA GLY A 274 6.16 15.97 4.44
C GLY A 274 5.39 14.68 4.12
N GLU A 275 5.96 13.80 3.32
CA GLU A 275 5.46 12.44 3.08
C GLU A 275 6.08 11.46 4.08
N LEU A 276 5.40 10.34 4.34
CA LEU A 276 5.82 9.32 5.30
C LEU A 276 6.49 8.14 4.57
N PRO A 277 7.80 7.90 4.78
CA PRO A 277 8.44 6.68 4.29
C PRO A 277 8.02 5.49 5.15
N PHE A 278 7.39 4.48 4.54
CA PHE A 278 7.18 3.17 5.18
C PHE A 278 8.21 2.19 4.65
N ILE A 279 9.21 1.85 5.48
CA ILE A 279 10.32 1.01 5.08
C ILE A 279 10.06 -0.45 5.43
N VAL A 280 10.28 -1.35 4.49
CA VAL A 280 10.12 -2.79 4.66
C VAL A 280 11.46 -3.45 4.37
N ILE A 281 11.95 -4.27 5.31
CA ILE A 281 13.23 -4.95 5.19
C ILE A 281 12.98 -6.45 5.03
N ASP A 282 13.50 -7.02 3.94
CA ASP A 282 13.37 -8.44 3.63
C ASP A 282 14.00 -9.33 4.72
N ALA A 283 13.43 -10.53 4.87
CA ALA A 283 13.88 -11.47 5.89
C ALA A 283 15.32 -11.97 5.68
N ALA A 284 15.79 -11.96 4.43
CA ALA A 284 17.13 -12.37 4.05
C ALA A 284 18.18 -11.28 4.27
N GLU A 285 17.76 -10.05 4.61
CA GLU A 285 18.67 -8.93 4.82
C GLU A 285 19.33 -9.04 6.20
N GLN A 286 20.60 -9.45 6.21
CA GLN A 286 21.34 -9.70 7.46
C GLN A 286 21.95 -8.43 8.05
N VAL A 287 22.15 -7.40 7.23
CA VAL A 287 22.79 -6.15 7.62
C VAL A 287 21.85 -5.00 7.30
N VAL A 288 21.50 -4.24 8.33
CA VAL A 288 20.67 -3.03 8.19
C VAL A 288 21.48 -1.83 8.65
N ASP A 289 21.54 -0.81 7.80
CA ASP A 289 22.21 0.43 8.13
C ASP A 289 21.45 1.19 9.23
N ILE A 290 22.17 1.60 10.28
CA ILE A 290 21.60 2.30 11.44
C ILE A 290 20.72 3.52 11.07
N PRO A 291 21.03 4.34 10.05
CA PRO A 291 20.16 5.44 9.62
C PRO A 291 18.73 5.00 9.28
N VAL A 292 18.51 3.77 8.79
CA VAL A 292 17.17 3.25 8.47
C VAL A 292 16.27 3.23 9.72
N LEU A 293 16.85 3.03 10.90
CA LEU A 293 16.10 2.94 12.16
C LEU A 293 15.62 4.31 12.68
N GLN A 294 16.09 5.41 12.08
CA GLN A 294 15.70 6.77 12.45
C GLN A 294 14.34 7.17 11.87
N PHE A 295 13.93 6.53 10.76
CA PHE A 295 12.67 6.80 10.09
C PHE A 295 11.45 6.41 10.92
N PRO A 296 10.29 7.05 10.69
CA PRO A 296 9.12 6.93 11.54
C PRO A 296 8.45 5.56 11.46
N LEU A 297 8.49 4.92 10.30
CA LEU A 297 7.80 3.65 10.05
C LEU A 297 8.75 2.66 9.38
N TRP A 298 9.02 1.56 10.07
CA TRP A 298 9.77 0.45 9.50
C TRP A 298 9.32 -0.91 10.03
N LEU A 299 9.24 -1.88 9.12
CA LEU A 299 8.90 -3.26 9.38
C LEU A 299 10.03 -4.15 8.86
N ALA A 300 10.75 -4.79 9.76
CA ALA A 300 11.75 -5.78 9.39
C ALA A 300 11.22 -7.20 9.59
N PHE A 301 11.46 -8.10 8.65
CA PHE A 301 11.22 -9.52 8.89
C PHE A 301 12.50 -10.16 9.41
N ALA A 302 12.39 -10.91 10.51
CA ALA A 302 13.50 -11.67 11.06
C ALA A 302 13.36 -13.14 10.63
N ALA A 303 14.18 -13.58 9.67
CA ALA A 303 14.22 -14.97 9.24
C ALA A 303 14.74 -15.89 10.35
N THR A 304 14.21 -17.11 10.38
CA THR A 304 14.80 -18.17 11.22
C THR A 304 16.10 -18.67 10.60
N ALA A 305 16.99 -19.25 11.42
CA ALA A 305 18.26 -19.80 10.93
C ALA A 305 18.08 -20.87 9.83
N ASN A 306 16.95 -21.59 9.85
CA ASN A 306 16.61 -22.57 8.83
C ASN A 306 16.20 -21.92 7.49
N GLU A 307 15.43 -20.83 7.54
CA GLU A 307 15.07 -20.07 6.34
C GLU A 307 16.32 -19.48 5.66
N LEU A 308 17.22 -18.88 6.44
CA LEU A 308 18.47 -18.33 5.91
C LEU A 308 19.37 -19.40 5.29
N ALA A 309 19.37 -20.62 5.82
CA ALA A 309 20.13 -21.74 5.27
C ALA A 309 19.53 -22.23 3.94
N LEU A 310 18.20 -22.37 3.87
CA LEU A 310 17.50 -22.76 2.65
C LEU A 310 17.66 -21.73 1.52
N GLU A 311 17.80 -20.45 1.87
CA GLU A 311 18.07 -19.38 0.91
C GLU A 311 19.50 -19.36 0.39
N GLN A 312 20.49 -19.78 1.19
CA GLN A 312 21.89 -19.90 0.74
C GLN A 312 22.13 -21.08 -0.21
N ASP A 313 21.25 -22.08 -0.18
CA ASP A 313 21.31 -23.28 -1.03
C ASP A 313 20.60 -23.10 -2.38
N LEU A 314 19.94 -21.96 -2.62
CA LEU A 314 19.35 -21.60 -3.92
C LEU A 314 20.47 -21.07 -4.87
N PRO A 315 20.62 -21.63 -6.08
CA PRO A 315 21.74 -21.37 -6.98
C PRO A 315 21.69 -20.01 -7.69
#